data_AF-A0A2E2AXF5-F1
#
_entry.id   AF-A0A2E2AXF5-F1
#
_cell.length_a   1.000
_cell.length_b   1.000
_cell.length_c   1.000
_cell.angle_alpha   90.00
_cell.angle_beta   90.00
_cell.angle_gamma   90.00
#
_symmetry.space_group_name_H-M   'P 1'
#
loop_
_entity.id
_entity.type
_entity.pdbx_description
1 polymer ?
#
loop_
_entity_poly.entity_id
_entity_poly.type
_entity_poly.pdbx_seq_one_letter_code
_entity_poly.pdbx_strand_id
1 'polypeptide(L)'
;MTSTSQAFVELLIQQKELYLKLKMLSDKQRELVQQQDAVQLLGVLGARKVLVEQLTQLGQQIAPIREQWQSLKDDMQSDHRQQINQLIDETQELLSGIIAADEQDRQDMAAARDEKGAQIKQFTQNTSARNAYTATANAGNNYARFAYKQG
;
A
#
# COMPACT_ATOMS: atom_id res chain seq x y z
N MET A 1 -38.31 15.84 7.69
CA MET A 1 -37.20 15.86 6.70
C MET A 1 -35.83 16.11 7.33
N THR A 2 -35.72 16.79 8.48
CA THR A 2 -34.45 17.02 9.21
C THR A 2 -33.70 15.73 9.62
N SER A 3 -34.40 14.64 9.95
CA SER A 3 -33.77 13.40 10.43
C SER A 3 -32.91 12.70 9.37
N THR A 4 -33.36 12.67 8.10
CA THR A 4 -32.62 12.00 7.01
C THR A 4 -31.37 12.78 6.60
N SER A 5 -31.47 14.11 6.51
CA SER A 5 -30.33 14.99 6.21
C SER A 5 -29.28 14.93 7.30
N GLN A 6 -29.70 14.93 8.57
CA GLN A 6 -28.81 14.80 9.72
C GLN A 6 -28.09 13.43 9.72
N ALA A 7 -28.84 12.34 9.50
CA ALA A 7 -28.25 11.01 9.40
C ALA A 7 -27.22 10.92 8.25
N PHE A 8 -27.48 11.59 7.12
CA PHE A 8 -26.52 11.61 6.02
C PHE A 8 -25.23 12.37 6.36
N VAL A 9 -25.34 13.51 7.04
CA VAL A 9 -24.19 14.26 7.56
C VAL A 9 -23.35 13.38 8.49
N GLU A 10 -23.99 12.66 9.41
CA GLU A 10 -23.30 11.77 10.36
C GLU A 10 -22.57 10.63 9.64
N LEU A 11 -23.18 10.04 8.61
CA LEU A 11 -22.53 9.01 7.78
C LEU A 11 -21.33 9.56 7.02
N LEU A 12 -21.42 10.76 6.46
CA LEU A 12 -20.31 11.41 5.76
C LEU A 12 -19.15 11.79 6.70
N ILE A 13 -19.47 12.23 7.93
CA ILE A 13 -18.46 12.48 8.97
C ILE A 13 -17.74 11.17 9.32
N GLN A 14 -18.48 10.09 9.55
CA GLN A 14 -17.87 8.77 9.80
C GLN A 14 -16.99 8.32 8.63
N GLN A 15 -17.42 8.57 7.38
CA GLN A 15 -16.65 8.23 6.19
C GLN A 15 -15.33 9.01 6.14
N LYS A 16 -15.37 10.32 6.41
CA LYS A 16 -14.19 11.18 6.50
C LYS A 16 -13.22 10.69 7.57
N GLU A 17 -13.71 10.35 8.76
CA GLU A 17 -12.88 9.83 9.85
C GLU A 17 -12.17 8.52 9.48
N LEU A 18 -12.88 7.60 8.80
CA LEU A 18 -12.28 6.36 8.32
C LEU A 18 -11.20 6.62 7.27
N TYR A 19 -11.41 7.56 6.34
CA TYR A 19 -10.37 7.96 5.38
C TYR A 19 -9.15 8.58 6.06
N LEU A 20 -9.34 9.43 7.07
CA LEU A 20 -8.22 10.01 7.82
C LEU A 20 -7.40 8.92 8.53
N LYS A 21 -8.06 7.94 9.17
CA LYS A 21 -7.40 6.79 9.77
C LYS A 21 -6.65 5.95 8.73
N LEU A 22 -7.26 5.72 7.56
CA LEU A 22 -6.64 4.97 6.48
C LEU A 22 -5.39 5.70 5.95
N LYS A 23 -5.45 7.03 5.82
CA LYS A 23 -4.30 7.85 5.46
C LYS A 23 -3.16 7.71 6.46
N MET A 24 -3.44 7.82 7.76
CA MET A 24 -2.42 7.67 8.81
C MET A 24 -1.73 6.29 8.75
N LEU A 25 -2.49 5.22 8.50
CA LEU A 25 -1.93 3.88 8.33
C LEU A 25 -1.11 3.75 7.04
N SER A 26 -1.48 4.46 5.97
CA SER A 26 -0.73 4.49 4.72
C SER A 26 0.62 5.17 4.92
N ASP A 27 0.63 6.32 5.59
CA ASP A 27 1.86 7.02 5.96
C ASP A 27 2.76 6.13 6.85
N LYS A 28 2.16 5.40 7.81
CA LYS A 28 2.90 4.44 8.65
C LYS A 28 3.46 3.25 7.87
N GLN A 29 2.71 2.72 6.91
CA GLN A 29 3.15 1.65 6.03
C GLN A 29 4.41 2.05 5.27
N ARG A 30 4.42 3.26 4.70
CA ARG A 30 5.57 3.83 3.99
C ARG A 30 6.82 3.90 4.87
N GLU A 31 6.69 4.36 6.11
CA GLU A 31 7.82 4.36 7.08
C GLU A 31 8.35 2.95 7.32
N LEU A 32 7.47 1.97 7.55
CA LEU A 32 7.86 0.59 7.86
C LEU A 32 8.51 -0.12 6.67
N VAL A 33 8.06 0.17 5.44
CA VAL A 33 8.71 -0.30 4.21
C VAL A 33 10.15 0.21 4.13
N GLN A 34 10.37 1.50 4.41
CA GLN A 34 11.71 2.09 4.44
C GLN A 34 12.60 1.46 5.52
N GLN A 35 12.02 1.14 6.68
CA GLN A 35 12.71 0.49 7.80
C GLN A 35 12.91 -1.02 7.62
N GLN A 36 12.30 -1.63 6.60
CA GLN A 36 12.33 -3.08 6.33
C GLN A 36 11.75 -3.94 7.46
N ASP A 37 10.84 -3.40 8.26
CA ASP A 37 10.17 -4.13 9.36
C ASP A 37 8.92 -4.85 8.85
N ALA A 38 9.12 -6.07 8.35
CA ALA A 38 8.05 -6.88 7.77
C ALA A 38 6.98 -7.30 8.79
N VAL A 39 7.32 -7.43 10.08
CA VAL A 39 6.37 -7.88 11.10
C VAL A 39 5.38 -6.77 11.44
N GLN A 40 5.88 -5.56 11.68
CA GLN A 40 5.01 -4.40 11.91
C GLN A 40 4.18 -4.05 10.67
N LEU A 41 4.77 -4.23 9.47
CA LEU A 41 4.08 -4.00 8.20
C LEU A 41 2.83 -4.88 8.06
N LEU A 42 2.90 -6.16 8.42
CA LEU A 42 1.72 -7.05 8.41
C LEU A 42 0.62 -6.57 9.35
N GLY A 43 0.98 -6.04 10.53
CA GLY A 43 0.02 -5.46 11.47
C GLY A 43 -0.71 -4.25 10.87
N VAL A 44 0.02 -3.35 10.21
CA VAL A 44 -0.56 -2.19 9.52
C VAL A 44 -1.49 -2.62 8.39
N LEU A 45 -1.08 -3.59 7.57
CA LEU A 45 -1.93 -4.12 6.49
C LEU A 45 -3.23 -4.74 7.01
N GLY A 46 -3.18 -5.47 8.13
CA GLY A 46 -4.36 -6.00 8.81
C GLY A 46 -5.31 -4.89 9.27
N ALA A 47 -4.80 -3.85 9.92
CA ALA A 47 -5.59 -2.70 10.35
C ALA A 47 -6.22 -1.94 9.16
N ARG A 48 -5.48 -1.79 8.06
CA ARG A 48 -6.01 -1.18 6.82
C ARG A 48 -7.17 -1.97 6.23
N LYS A 49 -7.06 -3.30 6.20
CA LYS A 49 -8.15 -4.17 5.71
C LYS A 49 -9.44 -3.95 6.50
N VAL A 50 -9.36 -3.88 7.83
CA VAL A 50 -10.52 -3.61 8.69
C VAL A 50 -11.17 -2.26 8.37
N LEU A 51 -10.38 -1.21 8.15
CA LEU A 51 -10.93 0.11 7.78
C LEU A 51 -11.60 0.09 6.40
N VAL A 52 -11.04 -0.63 5.43
CA VAL A 52 -11.65 -0.80 4.09
C VAL A 52 -12.98 -1.55 4.18
N GLU A 53 -13.07 -2.59 5.02
CA GLU A 53 -14.32 -3.30 5.27
C GLU A 53 -15.38 -2.38 5.90
N GLN A 54 -14.99 -1.55 6.88
CA GLN A 54 -15.88 -0.53 7.47
C GLN A 54 -16.35 0.50 6.45
N LEU A 55 -15.44 1.02 5.61
CA LEU A 55 -15.79 1.94 4.51
C LEU A 55 -16.75 1.30 3.51
N THR A 56 -16.59 0.01 3.22
CA THR A 56 -17.48 -0.74 2.33
C THR A 56 -18.89 -0.85 2.92
N GLN A 57 -19.00 -1.19 4.20
CA GLN A 57 -20.27 -1.25 4.91
C GLN A 57 -20.95 0.12 5.01
N LEU A 58 -20.18 1.17 5.29
CA LEU A 58 -20.69 2.54 5.34
C LEU A 58 -21.17 3.01 3.96
N GLY A 59 -20.46 2.65 2.89
CA GLY A 59 -20.87 2.92 1.51
C GLY A 59 -22.22 2.29 1.16
N GLN A 60 -22.51 1.09 1.66
CA GLN A 60 -23.83 0.45 1.49
C GLN A 60 -24.95 1.21 2.20
N GLN A 61 -24.67 1.87 3.33
CA GLN A 61 -25.63 2.71 4.05
C GLN A 61 -25.85 4.05 3.36
N ILE A 62 -24.81 4.63 2.76
CA ILE A 62 -24.86 5.90 2.02
C ILE A 62 -25.58 5.75 0.67
N ALA A 63 -25.41 4.61 -0.02
CA ALA A 63 -25.95 4.36 -1.35
C ALA A 63 -27.44 4.73 -1.53
N PRO A 64 -28.39 4.24 -0.70
CA PRO A 64 -29.81 4.57 -0.86
C PRO A 64 -30.11 6.06 -0.66
N ILE A 65 -29.40 6.73 0.24
CA ILE A 65 -29.56 8.18 0.46
C ILE A 65 -29.03 8.95 -0.76
N ARG A 66 -27.93 8.51 -1.35
CA ARG A 66 -27.33 9.10 -2.55
C ARG A 66 -28.26 9.01 -3.76
N GLU A 67 -28.95 7.89 -3.93
CA GLU A 67 -29.95 7.72 -5.01
C GLU A 67 -31.13 8.68 -4.85
N GLN A 68 -31.53 8.96 -3.61
CA GLN A 68 -32.64 9.87 -3.29
C GLN A 68 -32.19 11.34 -3.16
N TRP A 69 -30.88 11.58 -3.19
CA TRP A 69 -30.27 12.89 -2.90
C TRP A 69 -30.84 14.00 -3.75
N GLN A 70 -31.08 13.73 -5.04
CA GLN A 70 -31.56 14.75 -5.96
C GLN A 70 -32.98 15.21 -5.66
N SER A 71 -33.83 14.33 -5.15
CA SER A 71 -35.16 14.68 -4.65
C SER A 71 -35.11 15.32 -3.27
N LEU A 72 -34.15 14.92 -2.42
CA LEU A 72 -34.00 15.45 -1.06
C LEU A 72 -33.38 16.86 -1.01
N LYS A 73 -32.52 17.22 -1.98
CA LYS A 73 -31.76 18.48 -1.92
C LYS A 73 -32.66 19.70 -2.11
N ASP A 74 -33.75 19.58 -2.87
CA ASP A 74 -34.59 20.71 -3.26
C ASP A 74 -35.51 21.13 -2.10
N ASP A 75 -35.83 20.20 -1.20
CA ASP A 75 -36.62 20.42 0.02
C ASP A 75 -35.75 20.74 1.26
N MET A 76 -34.42 20.77 1.11
CA MET A 76 -33.46 20.93 2.20
C MET A 76 -33.09 22.40 2.46
N GLN A 77 -32.88 22.73 3.74
CA GLN A 77 -32.34 24.03 4.14
C GLN A 77 -30.92 24.23 3.56
N SER A 78 -30.60 25.47 3.18
CA SER A 78 -29.33 25.84 2.54
C SER A 78 -28.09 25.37 3.30
N ASP A 79 -28.13 25.46 4.63
CA ASP A 79 -26.97 25.22 5.49
C ASP A 79 -26.59 23.75 5.53
N HIS A 80 -27.58 22.86 5.67
CA HIS A 80 -27.37 21.40 5.60
C HIS A 80 -26.87 20.98 4.21
N ARG A 81 -27.39 21.61 3.14
CA ARG A 81 -26.96 21.31 1.77
C ARG A 81 -25.49 21.70 1.56
N GLN A 82 -25.09 22.86 2.06
CA GLN A 82 -23.71 23.32 1.98
C GLN A 82 -22.78 22.39 2.77
N GLN A 83 -23.15 22.01 4.00
CA GLN A 83 -22.36 21.10 4.82
C GLN A 83 -22.17 19.72 4.16
N ILE A 84 -23.24 19.15 3.59
CA ILE A 84 -23.16 17.87 2.89
C ILE A 84 -22.25 17.95 1.66
N ASN A 85 -22.38 19.01 0.84
CA ASN A 85 -21.50 19.20 -0.31
C ASN A 85 -20.03 19.32 0.12
N GLN A 86 -19.75 20.10 1.17
CA GLN A 86 -18.40 20.23 1.70
C GLN A 86 -17.83 18.88 2.15
N LEU A 87 -18.61 18.07 2.89
CA LEU A 87 -18.17 16.75 3.33
C LEU A 87 -17.93 15.79 2.14
N ILE A 88 -18.77 15.86 1.10
CA ILE A 88 -18.59 15.08 -0.13
C ILE A 88 -17.28 15.46 -0.83
N ASP A 89 -16.99 16.76 -0.95
CA ASP A 89 -15.77 17.24 -1.59
C ASP A 89 -14.52 16.81 -0.78
N GLU A 90 -14.55 17.00 0.53
CA GLU A 90 -13.47 16.60 1.44
C GLU A 90 -13.20 15.09 1.41
N THR A 91 -14.25 14.26 1.38
CA THR A 91 -14.12 12.80 1.29
C THR A 91 -13.59 12.34 -0.06
N GLN A 92 -13.97 13.00 -1.16
CA GLN A 92 -13.42 12.73 -2.49
C GLN A 92 -11.94 13.11 -2.60
N GLU A 93 -11.55 14.26 -2.05
CA GLU A 93 -10.16 14.70 -2.03
C GLU A 93 -9.29 13.72 -1.22
N LEU A 94 -9.74 13.34 -0.03
CA LEU A 94 -9.06 12.35 0.81
C LEU A 94 -8.90 11.01 0.09
N LEU A 95 -9.97 10.47 -0.50
CA LEU A 95 -9.92 9.20 -1.21
C LEU A 95 -8.94 9.25 -2.40
N SER A 96 -9.00 10.32 -3.19
CA SER A 96 -8.11 10.50 -4.35
C SER A 96 -6.65 10.57 -3.92
N GLY A 97 -6.36 11.29 -2.82
CA GLY A 97 -5.03 11.36 -2.23
C GLY A 97 -4.52 10.01 -1.73
N ILE A 98 -5.37 9.20 -1.09
CA ILE A 98 -5.02 7.85 -0.61
C ILE A 98 -4.70 6.94 -1.79
N ILE A 99 -5.54 6.93 -2.84
CA ILE A 99 -5.31 6.10 -4.04
C ILE A 99 -3.98 6.46 -4.71
N ALA A 100 -3.70 7.76 -4.86
CA ALA A 100 -2.45 8.23 -5.46
C ALA A 100 -1.22 7.81 -4.63
N ALA A 101 -1.29 7.94 -3.30
CA ALA A 101 -0.22 7.52 -2.40
C ALA A 101 0.01 6.01 -2.44
N ASP A 102 -1.06 5.20 -2.43
CA ASP A 102 -0.96 3.73 -2.48
C ASP A 102 -0.43 3.20 -3.81
N GLU A 103 -0.71 3.88 -4.93
CA GLU A 103 -0.13 3.55 -6.22
C GLU A 103 1.37 3.85 -6.23
N GLN A 104 1.78 5.02 -5.72
CA GLN A 104 3.19 5.37 -5.59
C GLN A 104 3.94 4.37 -4.69
N ASP A 105 3.38 4.03 -3.54
CA ASP A 105 3.99 3.08 -2.60
C ASP A 105 4.16 1.68 -3.22
N ARG A 106 3.17 1.22 -4.00
CA ARG A 106 3.30 -0.05 -4.73
C ARG A 106 4.44 -0.02 -5.75
N GLN A 107 4.63 1.10 -6.44
CA GLN A 107 5.73 1.27 -7.39
C GLN A 107 7.09 1.29 -6.67
N ASP A 108 7.19 2.02 -5.55
CA ASP A 108 8.41 2.12 -4.75
C ASP A 108 8.82 0.75 -4.18
N MET A 109 7.86 -0.04 -3.66
CA MET A 109 8.11 -1.39 -3.18
C MET A 109 8.56 -2.33 -4.30
N ALA A 110 7.96 -2.23 -5.49
CA ALA A 110 8.35 -3.04 -6.65
C ALA A 110 9.79 -2.74 -7.08
N ALA A 111 10.16 -1.45 -7.15
CA ALA A 111 11.51 -1.01 -7.46
C ALA A 111 12.54 -1.52 -6.43
N ALA A 112 12.23 -1.39 -5.13
CA ALA A 112 13.10 -1.86 -4.06
C ALA A 112 13.30 -3.39 -4.10
N ARG A 113 12.26 -4.15 -4.44
CA ARG A 113 12.35 -5.61 -4.65
C ARG A 113 13.29 -5.95 -5.80
N ASP A 114 13.14 -5.27 -6.93
CA ASP A 114 13.91 -5.56 -8.15
C ASP A 114 15.39 -5.20 -7.95
N GLU A 115 15.69 -4.10 -7.25
CA GLU A 115 17.06 -3.74 -6.85
C GLU A 115 17.70 -4.81 -5.96
N LYS A 116 17.01 -5.25 -4.89
CA LYS A 116 17.51 -6.35 -4.03
C LYS A 116 17.70 -7.64 -4.82
N GLY A 117 16.80 -7.95 -5.75
CA GLY A 117 16.92 -9.10 -6.65
C GLY A 117 18.18 -9.02 -7.54
N ALA A 118 18.50 -7.84 -8.06
CA ALA A 118 19.71 -7.59 -8.84
C ALA A 118 20.98 -7.74 -7.98
N GLN A 119 20.99 -7.21 -6.75
CA GLN A 119 22.11 -7.34 -5.82
C GLN A 119 22.37 -8.81 -5.45
N ILE A 120 21.32 -9.60 -5.19
CA ILE A 120 21.44 -11.04 -4.93
C ILE A 120 22.01 -11.78 -6.15
N LYS A 121 21.52 -11.48 -7.36
CA LYS A 121 22.05 -12.08 -8.60
C LYS A 121 23.53 -11.74 -8.82
N GLN A 122 23.93 -10.50 -8.55
CA GLN A 122 25.33 -10.09 -8.67
C GLN A 122 26.21 -10.83 -7.63
N PHE A 123 25.73 -10.98 -6.40
CA PHE A 123 26.43 -11.72 -5.36
C PHE A 123 26.60 -13.21 -5.71
N THR A 124 25.55 -13.86 -6.22
CA THR A 124 25.64 -15.28 -6.63
C THR A 124 26.53 -15.47 -7.86
N GLN A 125 26.49 -14.57 -8.84
CA GLN A 125 27.40 -14.59 -10.00
C GLN A 125 28.86 -14.42 -9.57
N ASN A 126 29.16 -13.48 -8.67
CA ASN A 126 30.51 -13.28 -8.14
C ASN A 126 31.02 -14.50 -7.35
N THR A 127 30.14 -15.15 -6.60
CA THR A 127 30.49 -16.37 -5.85
C THR A 127 30.76 -17.54 -6.79
N SER A 128 29.91 -17.75 -7.81
CA SER A 128 30.09 -18.78 -8.84
C SER A 128 31.36 -18.55 -9.67
N ALA A 129 31.65 -17.29 -10.03
CA ALA A 129 32.88 -16.94 -10.74
C ALA A 129 34.13 -17.23 -9.90
N ARG A 130 34.13 -16.84 -8.61
CA ARG A 130 35.21 -17.17 -7.68
C ARG A 130 35.44 -18.67 -7.54
N ASN A 131 34.36 -19.44 -7.41
CA ASN A 131 34.44 -20.91 -7.31
C ASN A 131 34.95 -21.56 -8.61
N ALA A 132 34.62 -21.00 -9.77
CA ALA A 132 35.14 -21.46 -11.05
C ALA A 132 36.66 -21.21 -11.16
N TYR A 133 37.13 -20.01 -10.81
CA TYR A 133 38.57 -19.71 -10.83
C TYR A 133 39.38 -20.58 -9.87
N THR A 134 38.89 -20.85 -8.67
CA THR A 134 39.57 -21.74 -7.70
C THR A 134 39.54 -23.20 -8.14
N ALA A 135 38.45 -23.67 -8.76
CA ALA A 135 38.37 -25.01 -9.33
C ALA A 135 39.35 -25.20 -10.51
N THR A 136 39.48 -24.22 -11.41
CA THR A 136 40.44 -24.28 -12.52
C THR A 136 41.88 -24.22 -12.03
N ALA A 137 42.19 -23.39 -11.03
CA ALA A 137 43.52 -23.32 -10.43
C ALA A 137 43.92 -24.65 -9.75
N ASN A 138 42.99 -25.29 -9.03
CA ASN A 138 43.23 -26.59 -8.39
C ASN A 138 43.31 -27.74 -9.41
N ALA A 139 42.54 -27.69 -10.50
CA ALA A 139 42.62 -28.67 -11.58
C ALA A 139 44.01 -28.61 -12.26
N GLY A 140 44.51 -27.41 -12.59
CA GLY A 140 45.84 -27.22 -13.17
C GLY A 140 46.97 -27.71 -12.26
N ASN A 141 46.84 -27.52 -10.94
CA ASN A 141 47.82 -27.97 -9.95
C ASN A 141 47.84 -29.50 -9.80
N ASN A 142 46.69 -30.16 -9.95
CA ASN A 142 46.61 -31.62 -9.93
C ASN A 142 47.23 -32.25 -11.19
N TYR A 143 46.99 -31.70 -12.38
CA TYR A 143 47.65 -32.19 -13.61
C TYR A 143 49.17 -32.06 -13.54
N ALA A 144 49.69 -30.96 -12.97
CA ALA A 144 51.13 -30.78 -12.78
C ALA A 144 51.71 -31.83 -11.81
N ARG A 145 50.98 -32.25 -10.77
CA ARG A 145 51.45 -33.26 -9.80
C ARG A 145 51.50 -34.69 -10.32
N PHE A 146 50.62 -35.07 -11.24
CA PHE A 146 50.63 -36.42 -11.82
C PHE A 146 51.69 -36.60 -12.92
N ALA A 147 52.12 -35.51 -13.56
CA ALA A 147 53.16 -35.54 -14.59
C ALA A 147 54.56 -35.86 -14.04
N TYR A 148 54.84 -35.62 -12.76
CA TYR A 148 56.17 -35.88 -12.15
C TYR A 148 56.30 -37.23 -11.44
N LYS A 149 55.30 -38.12 -11.49
CA LYS A 149 55.30 -39.39 -10.74
C LYS A 149 55.47 -40.66 -11.60
N GLN A 150 55.86 -40.52 -12.86
CA GLN A 150 56.17 -41.64 -13.77
C GLN A 150 57.56 -41.50 -14.43
N GLY A 151 58.55 -41.01 -13.67
CA GLY A 151 59.96 -41.02 -14.06
C GLY A 151 60.76 -41.91 -13.12
#